data_AF-A0A2U3AK90-F1
#
_entry.id   AF-A0A2U3AK90-F1
#
_cell.length_a   1.000
_cell.length_b   1.000
_cell.length_c   1.000
_cell.angle_alpha   90.00
_cell.angle_beta   90.00
_cell.angle_gamma   90.00
#
_symmetry.space_group_name_H-M   'P 1'
#
loop_
_entity.id
_entity.type
_entity.pdbx_description
1 polymer ?
#
loop_
_entity_poly.entity_id
_entity_poly.type
_entity_poly.pdbx_seq_one_letter_code
_entity_poly.pdbx_strand_id
1 'polypeptide(L)'
;MNRLIEKILIVSASLVNLLFIIVGIILMVGIKFINENTLLLDTFVEEQNKNTTGQPLTVEEVTEVWDSIVPLASTLNYVLIGALIVSIILAIVTWLQMKKGASYKKIGLLLIVAGVFSGVVTLTAILFYIAAILFFVRKEPMDELHPHDKETLHN
;
A
#
# COMPACT_ATOMS: atom_id res chain seq x y z
N MET A 1 10.59 24.91 11.90
CA MET A 1 10.81 24.50 10.49
C MET A 1 9.65 23.62 10.03
N ASN A 2 8.92 24.02 8.98
CA ASN A 2 7.68 23.35 8.57
C ASN A 2 7.97 21.95 8.01
N ARG A 3 7.37 20.92 8.61
CA ARG A 3 7.43 19.50 8.17
C ARG A 3 6.61 19.26 6.87
N LEU A 4 6.65 20.21 5.93
CA LEU A 4 5.77 20.25 4.76
C LEU A 4 6.05 19.10 3.80
N ILE A 5 7.32 18.84 3.50
CA ILE A 5 7.73 17.78 2.57
C ILE A 5 7.30 16.41 3.11
N GLU A 6 7.54 16.13 4.40
CA GLU A 6 7.15 14.85 4.98
C GLU A 6 5.63 14.67 4.99
N LYS A 7 4.89 15.73 5.32
CA LYS A 7 3.42 15.70 5.28
C LYS A 7 2.90 15.42 3.87
N ILE A 8 3.46 16.07 2.86
CA ILE A 8 3.09 15.85 1.45
C ILE A 8 3.39 14.40 1.05
N LEU A 9 4.56 13.87 1.39
CA LEU A 9 4.92 12.48 1.06
C LEU A 9 3.98 11.46 1.69
N ILE A 10 3.63 11.62 2.98
CA ILE A 10 2.70 10.72 3.67
C ILE A 10 1.32 10.77 3.03
N VAL A 11 0.83 11.96 2.69
CA VAL A 11 -0.48 12.14 2.05
C VAL A 11 -0.48 11.53 0.64
N SER A 12 0.53 11.84 -0.17
CA SER A 12 0.66 11.29 -1.53
C SER A 12 0.77 9.77 -1.52
N ALA A 13 1.57 9.19 -0.62
CA ALA A 13 1.67 7.74 -0.46
C ALA A 13 0.31 7.13 -0.08
N SER A 14 -0.40 7.75 0.85
CA SER A 14 -1.74 7.28 1.27
C SER A 14 -2.76 7.32 0.14
N LEU A 15 -2.71 8.34 -0.73
CA LEU A 15 -3.59 8.46 -1.91
C LEU A 15 -3.30 7.37 -2.95
N VAL A 16 -2.02 7.12 -3.25
CA VAL A 16 -1.62 6.04 -4.15
C VAL A 16 -2.03 4.68 -3.56
N ASN A 17 -1.88 4.50 -2.24
CA ASN A 17 -2.33 3.29 -1.55
C ASN A 17 -3.84 3.06 -1.70
N LEU A 18 -4.63 4.14 -1.54
CA LEU A 18 -6.07 4.09 -1.73
C LEU A 18 -6.45 3.69 -3.17
N LEU A 19 -5.71 4.17 -4.18
CA LEU A 19 -5.91 3.77 -5.56
C LEU A 19 -5.72 2.25 -5.75
N PHE A 20 -4.67 1.68 -5.15
CA PHE A 20 -4.45 0.22 -5.19
C PHE A 20 -5.59 -0.56 -4.53
N ILE A 21 -6.13 -0.07 -3.42
CA ILE A 21 -7.31 -0.68 -2.78
C ILE A 21 -8.52 -0.66 -3.72
N ILE A 22 -8.79 0.49 -4.37
CA ILE A 22 -9.91 0.62 -5.31
C ILE A 22 -9.75 -0.36 -6.48
N VAL A 23 -8.56 -0.43 -7.08
CA VAL A 23 -8.27 -1.38 -8.16
C VAL A 23 -8.45 -2.82 -7.69
N GLY A 24 -7.96 -3.17 -6.50
CA GLY A 24 -8.14 -4.50 -5.90
C GLY A 24 -9.61 -4.87 -5.68
N ILE A 25 -10.44 -3.91 -5.27
CA ILE A 25 -11.90 -4.10 -5.12
C ILE A 25 -12.55 -4.31 -6.49
N ILE A 26 -12.20 -3.51 -7.50
CA ILE A 26 -12.74 -3.66 -8.86
C ILE A 26 -12.41 -5.04 -9.43
N LEU A 27 -11.16 -5.50 -9.30
CA LEU A 27 -10.75 -6.84 -9.75
C LEU A 27 -11.54 -7.94 -9.04
N MET A 28 -11.77 -7.78 -7.73
CA MET A 28 -12.55 -8.73 -6.95
C MET A 28 -14.01 -8.80 -7.40
N VAL A 29 -14.63 -7.65 -7.64
CA VAL A 29 -16.00 -7.57 -8.17
C VAL A 29 -16.07 -8.18 -9.56
N GLY A 30 -15.06 -7.93 -10.42
CA GLY A 30 -14.96 -8.53 -11.75
C GLY A 30 -14.87 -10.05 -11.72
N ILE A 31 -14.03 -10.62 -10.85
CA ILE A 31 -13.93 -12.08 -10.67
C ILE A 31 -15.27 -12.67 -10.21
N LYS A 32 -15.93 -12.04 -9.24
CA LYS A 32 -17.26 -12.49 -8.78
C LYS A 32 -18.29 -12.45 -9.90
N PHE A 33 -18.31 -11.37 -10.68
CA PHE A 33 -19.21 -11.21 -11.79
C PHE A 33 -19.04 -12.30 -12.86
N ILE A 34 -17.80 -12.69 -13.17
CA ILE A 34 -17.52 -13.79 -14.10
C ILE A 34 -17.98 -15.14 -13.51
N ASN A 35 -17.67 -15.40 -12.23
CA ASN A 35 -18.07 -16.65 -11.58
C ASN A 35 -19.58 -16.83 -11.48
N GLU A 36 -20.33 -15.74 -11.32
CA GLU A 36 -21.79 -15.77 -11.27
C GLU A 36 -22.44 -15.88 -12.66
N ASN A 37 -21.69 -15.59 -13.73
CA ASN A 37 -22.18 -15.59 -15.11
C ASN A 37 -21.31 -16.49 -16.00
N THR A 38 -21.51 -17.80 -15.90
CA THR A 38 -20.80 -18.81 -16.71
C THR A 38 -20.92 -18.58 -18.23
N LEU A 39 -21.99 -17.93 -18.69
CA LEU A 39 -22.18 -17.47 -20.07
C LEU A 39 -21.01 -16.61 -20.60
N LEU A 40 -20.30 -15.89 -19.73
CA LEU A 40 -19.16 -15.06 -20.13
C LEU A 40 -17.93 -15.89 -20.48
N LEU A 41 -17.71 -17.02 -19.77
CA LEU A 41 -16.65 -17.96 -20.10
C LEU A 41 -16.95 -18.65 -21.43
N ASP A 42 -18.19 -19.07 -21.65
CA ASP A 42 -18.61 -19.69 -22.91
C ASP A 42 -18.41 -18.74 -24.10
N THR A 43 -18.85 -17.49 -23.95
CA THR A 43 -18.71 -16.45 -24.98
C THR A 43 -17.22 -16.14 -25.23
N PHE A 44 -16.41 -16.10 -24.18
CA PHE A 44 -14.97 -15.88 -24.30
C PHE A 44 -14.28 -16.99 -25.10
N VAL A 45 -14.61 -18.25 -24.83
CA VAL A 45 -14.06 -19.39 -25.58
C VAL A 45 -14.52 -19.37 -27.04
N GLU A 46 -15.78 -19.05 -27.29
CA GLU A 46 -16.31 -18.92 -28.65
C GLU A 46 -15.59 -17.80 -29.43
N GLU A 47 -15.36 -16.64 -28.82
CA GLU A 47 -14.61 -15.54 -29.44
C GLU A 47 -13.13 -15.87 -29.63
N GLN A 48 -12.47 -16.51 -28.66
CA GLN A 48 -11.07 -16.91 -28.80
C GLN A 48 -10.87 -17.92 -29.93
N ASN A 49 -11.78 -18.88 -30.07
CA ASN A 49 -11.72 -19.88 -31.14
C ASN A 49 -12.06 -19.29 -32.52
N LYS A 50 -12.89 -18.25 -32.59
CA LYS A 50 -13.15 -17.51 -33.85
C LYS A 50 -11.91 -16.74 -34.32
N ASN A 51 -11.10 -16.25 -33.39
CA ASN A 51 -9.96 -15.38 -33.68
C ASN A 51 -8.60 -16.09 -33.74
N THR A 52 -8.57 -17.41 -33.49
CA THR A 52 -7.33 -18.21 -33.41
C THR A 52 -7.31 -19.29 -34.48
N THR A 53 -6.18 -19.41 -35.20
CA THR A 53 -5.95 -20.47 -36.21
C THR A 53 -5.35 -21.76 -35.64
N GLY A 54 -5.15 -21.81 -34.32
CA GLY A 54 -4.62 -22.96 -33.58
C GLY A 54 -5.70 -23.99 -33.20
N GLN A 55 -5.34 -24.90 -32.28
CA GLN A 55 -6.31 -25.84 -31.72
C GLN A 55 -7.41 -25.07 -30.96
N PRO A 56 -8.69 -25.39 -31.18
CA PRO A 56 -9.78 -24.76 -30.46
C PRO A 56 -9.70 -25.15 -28.99
N LEU A 57 -9.80 -24.15 -28.12
CA LEU A 57 -9.96 -24.36 -26.68
C LEU A 57 -11.36 -24.86 -26.40
N THR A 58 -11.50 -25.83 -25.50
CA THR A 58 -12.81 -26.20 -24.96
C THR A 58 -13.14 -25.33 -23.75
N VAL A 59 -14.44 -25.15 -23.49
CA VAL A 59 -14.90 -24.47 -22.27
C VAL A 59 -14.36 -25.18 -21.03
N GLU A 60 -14.34 -26.52 -21.06
CA GLU A 60 -13.91 -27.33 -19.94
C GLU A 60 -12.42 -27.13 -19.59
N GLU A 61 -11.54 -27.04 -20.59
CA GLU A 61 -10.12 -26.71 -20.37
C GLU A 61 -9.93 -25.31 -19.77
N VAL A 62 -10.71 -24.32 -20.22
CA VAL A 62 -10.62 -22.95 -19.69
C VAL A 62 -11.18 -22.86 -18.28
N THR A 63 -12.28 -23.56 -18.00
CA THR A 63 -12.88 -23.63 -16.67
C THR A 63 -11.95 -24.31 -15.67
N GLU A 64 -11.27 -25.40 -16.04
CA GLU A 64 -10.32 -26.08 -15.14
C GLU A 64 -9.17 -25.14 -14.71
N VAL A 65 -8.64 -24.36 -15.66
CA VAL A 65 -7.61 -23.36 -15.38
C VAL A 65 -8.16 -22.21 -14.53
N TRP A 66 -9.36 -21.73 -14.87
CA TRP A 66 -10.04 -20.66 -14.15
C TRP A 66 -10.29 -21.04 -12.68
N ASP A 67 -10.84 -22.23 -12.45
CA ASP A 67 -11.14 -22.77 -11.13
C ASP A 67 -9.88 -23.04 -10.31
N SER A 68 -8.74 -23.26 -10.96
CA SER A 68 -7.44 -23.41 -10.29
C SER A 68 -6.83 -22.06 -9.88
N ILE A 69 -6.97 -21.02 -10.73
CA ILE A 69 -6.32 -19.72 -10.53
C ILE A 69 -7.15 -18.80 -9.62
N VAL A 70 -8.47 -18.77 -9.81
CA VAL A 70 -9.36 -17.82 -9.14
C VAL A 70 -9.34 -17.93 -7.61
N PRO A 71 -9.36 -19.11 -6.98
CA PRO A 71 -9.29 -19.21 -5.53
C PRO A 71 -7.99 -18.64 -4.97
N LEU A 72 -6.86 -18.89 -5.63
CA LEU A 72 -5.56 -18.34 -5.26
C LEU A 72 -5.53 -16.82 -5.44
N ALA A 73 -5.96 -16.33 -6.59
CA ALA A 73 -6.01 -14.90 -6.89
C ALA A 73 -6.94 -14.14 -5.93
N SER A 74 -8.11 -14.70 -5.62
CA SER A 74 -9.07 -14.16 -4.67
C SER A 74 -8.47 -14.07 -3.26
N THR A 75 -7.87 -15.17 -2.78
CA THR A 75 -7.23 -15.22 -1.45
C THR A 75 -6.09 -14.22 -1.33
N LEU A 76 -5.19 -14.19 -2.32
CA LEU A 76 -4.08 -13.23 -2.36
C LEU A 76 -4.59 -11.79 -2.39
N ASN A 77 -5.62 -11.49 -3.17
CA ASN A 77 -6.20 -10.15 -3.24
C ASN A 77 -6.80 -9.70 -1.90
N TYR A 78 -7.49 -10.58 -1.17
CA TYR A 78 -7.98 -10.27 0.18
C TYR A 78 -6.86 -9.97 1.16
N VAL A 79 -5.81 -10.80 1.18
CA VAL A 79 -4.63 -10.58 2.03
C VAL A 79 -3.96 -9.25 1.68
N LEU A 80 -3.81 -8.97 0.38
CA LEU A 80 -3.22 -7.74 -0.11
C LEU A 80 -4.04 -6.51 0.32
N ILE A 81 -5.35 -6.50 0.08
CA ILE A 81 -6.24 -5.40 0.51
C ILE A 81 -6.16 -5.21 2.04
N GLY A 82 -6.17 -6.30 2.81
CA GLY A 82 -6.01 -6.24 4.27
C GLY A 82 -4.70 -5.58 4.68
N ALA A 83 -3.59 -5.94 4.06
CA ALA A 83 -2.29 -5.33 4.31
C ALA A 83 -2.26 -3.83 3.92
N LEU A 84 -2.86 -3.46 2.78
CA LEU A 84 -2.95 -2.06 2.34
C LEU A 84 -3.79 -1.22 3.32
N ILE A 85 -4.88 -1.77 3.86
CA ILE A 85 -5.69 -1.11 4.90
C ILE A 85 -4.87 -0.87 6.17
N VAL A 86 -4.12 -1.89 6.63
CA VAL A 86 -3.22 -1.73 7.80
C VAL A 86 -2.18 -0.65 7.54
N SER A 87 -1.63 -0.60 6.33
CA SER A 87 -0.70 0.46 5.93
C SER A 87 -1.32 1.87 6.02
N ILE A 88 -2.57 2.06 5.58
CA ILE A 88 -3.28 3.34 5.74
C ILE A 88 -3.47 3.68 7.23
N ILE A 89 -3.86 2.72 8.06
CA ILE A 89 -4.04 2.94 9.50
C ILE A 89 -2.72 3.41 10.12
N LEU A 90 -1.60 2.78 9.76
CA LEU A 90 -0.27 3.19 10.24
C LEU A 90 0.11 4.59 9.75
N ALA A 91 -0.21 4.95 8.51
CA ALA A 91 0.00 6.30 7.99
C ALA A 91 -0.82 7.35 8.78
N ILE A 92 -2.07 7.04 9.13
CA ILE A 92 -2.92 7.90 9.98
C ILE A 92 -2.34 8.02 11.39
N VAL A 93 -1.94 6.90 12.01
CA VAL A 93 -1.29 6.92 13.33
C VAL A 93 -0.02 7.77 13.31
N THR A 94 0.79 7.65 12.25
CA THR A 94 1.98 8.46 12.04
C THR A 94 1.63 9.95 11.99
N TRP A 95 0.61 10.32 11.23
CA TRP A 95 0.14 11.70 11.15
C TRP A 95 -0.32 12.26 12.51
N LEU A 96 -1.04 11.44 13.30
CA LEU A 96 -1.45 11.81 14.65
C LEU A 96 -0.24 11.99 15.59
N GLN A 97 0.76 11.10 15.51
CA GLN A 97 1.99 11.23 16.29
C GLN A 97 2.80 12.47 15.90
N MET A 98 2.82 12.84 14.62
CA MET A 98 3.42 14.10 14.18
C MET A 98 2.75 15.32 14.81
N LYS A 99 1.41 15.32 14.93
CA LYS A 99 0.66 16.41 15.59
C LYS A 99 0.94 16.49 17.09
N LYS A 100 1.15 15.35 17.74
CA LYS A 100 1.47 15.26 19.17
C LYS A 100 2.94 15.57 19.51
N GLY A 101 3.75 15.96 18.53
CA GLY A 101 5.15 16.29 18.76
C GLY A 101 6.04 15.08 19.05
N ALA A 102 5.66 13.87 18.62
CA ALA A 102 6.45 12.66 18.85
C ALA A 102 7.87 12.77 18.24
N SER A 103 8.81 12.04 18.86
CA SER A 103 10.21 11.88 18.42
C SER A 103 10.29 11.43 16.96
N TYR A 104 11.28 11.94 16.23
CA TYR A 104 11.42 11.62 14.80
C TYR A 104 11.70 10.13 14.55
N LYS A 105 12.42 9.46 15.46
CA LYS A 105 12.69 8.02 15.36
C LYS A 105 11.42 7.16 15.36
N LYS A 106 10.45 7.48 16.23
CA LYS A 106 9.16 6.77 16.31
C LYS A 106 8.35 6.95 15.03
N ILE A 107 8.31 8.17 14.50
CA ILE A 107 7.60 8.50 13.27
C ILE A 107 8.23 7.77 12.07
N GLY A 108 9.55 7.79 11.95
CA GLY A 108 10.27 7.09 10.88
C GLY A 108 10.03 5.57 10.91
N LEU A 109 10.05 4.96 12.11
CA LEU A 109 9.80 3.52 12.25
C LEU A 109 8.37 3.15 11.81
N LEU A 110 7.36 3.93 12.20
CA LEU A 110 5.96 3.68 11.79
C LEU A 110 5.80 3.74 10.28
N LEU A 111 6.53 4.62 9.60
CA LEU A 111 6.51 4.73 8.14
C LEU A 111 7.21 3.56 7.46
N ILE A 112 8.31 3.04 8.01
CA ILE A 112 8.91 1.79 7.50
C ILE A 112 7.89 0.65 7.58
N VAL A 113 7.25 0.48 8.74
CA VAL A 113 6.25 -0.58 8.92
C VAL A 113 5.07 -0.37 7.97
N ALA A 114 4.58 0.87 7.81
CA ALA A 114 3.54 1.19 6.84
C ALA A 114 3.97 0.87 5.39
N GLY A 115 5.22 1.14 5.03
CA GLY A 115 5.80 0.80 3.73
C GLY A 115 5.80 -0.70 3.46
N VAL A 116 6.25 -1.51 4.43
CA VAL A 116 6.27 -2.98 4.33
C VAL A 116 4.86 -3.52 4.09
N PHE A 117 3.87 -3.05 4.84
CA PHE A 117 2.47 -3.46 4.65
C PHE A 117 1.86 -2.97 3.33
N SER A 118 2.36 -1.88 2.74
CA SER A 118 1.93 -1.46 1.39
C SER A 118 2.58 -2.24 0.24
N GLY A 119 3.44 -3.22 0.56
CA GLY A 119 4.16 -4.05 -0.41
C GLY A 119 5.53 -3.46 -0.72
N VAL A 120 6.58 -4.27 -0.58
CA VAL A 120 7.99 -3.83 -0.53
C VAL A 120 8.46 -2.98 -1.72
N VAL A 121 7.89 -3.18 -2.91
CA VAL A 121 8.33 -2.54 -4.17
C VAL A 121 7.23 -1.64 -4.77
N THR A 122 6.12 -1.44 -4.08
CA THR A 122 5.06 -0.57 -4.60
C THR A 122 5.49 0.90 -4.54
N LEU A 123 4.99 1.72 -5.46
CA LEU A 123 5.25 3.17 -5.46
C LEU A 123 4.90 3.80 -4.09
N THR A 124 3.84 3.29 -3.45
CA THR A 124 3.43 3.63 -2.09
C THR A 124 4.54 3.37 -1.06
N ALA A 125 5.13 2.17 -1.06
CA ALA A 125 6.18 1.82 -0.10
C ALA A 125 7.42 2.69 -0.25
N ILE A 126 7.81 2.97 -1.49
CA ILE A 126 8.95 3.84 -1.79
C ILE A 126 8.74 5.24 -1.18
N LEU A 127 7.54 5.81 -1.34
CA LEU A 127 7.21 7.11 -0.75
C LEU A 127 7.23 7.08 0.78
N PHE A 128 6.74 6.00 1.40
CA PHE A 128 6.82 5.82 2.85
C PHE A 128 8.27 5.66 3.34
N TYR A 129 9.12 4.92 2.62
CA TYR A 129 10.53 4.77 2.96
C TYR A 129 11.30 6.09 2.83
N ILE A 130 11.06 6.87 1.76
CA ILE A 130 11.68 8.20 1.62
C ILE A 130 11.25 9.10 2.78
N ALA A 131 9.96 9.13 3.11
CA ALA A 131 9.48 9.89 4.27
C ALA A 131 10.14 9.41 5.58
N ALA A 132 10.28 8.10 5.78
CA ALA A 132 10.94 7.53 6.95
C ALA A 132 12.41 7.96 7.07
N ILE A 133 13.17 7.89 5.96
CA ILE A 133 14.56 8.32 5.91
C ILE A 133 14.69 9.81 6.25
N LEU A 134 13.80 10.67 5.72
CA LEU A 134 13.79 12.09 6.04
C LEU A 134 13.54 12.35 7.54
N PHE A 135 12.74 11.51 8.20
CA PHE A 135 12.57 11.56 9.65
C PHE A 135 13.81 11.10 10.40
N PHE A 136 14.48 10.03 9.98
CA PHE A 136 15.70 9.56 10.66
C PHE A 136 16.90 10.50 10.49
N VAL A 137 17.00 11.18 9.35
CA VAL A 137 18.09 12.13 9.07
C VAL A 137 17.89 13.46 9.79
N ARG A 138 16.66 13.81 10.16
CA ARG A 138 16.41 15.02 10.97
C ARG A 138 16.89 14.82 12.40
N LYS A 139 17.79 15.70 12.85
CA LYS A 139 18.10 15.87 14.27
C LYS A 139 16.81 16.26 14.99
N GLU A 140 16.49 15.55 16.06
CA GLU A 140 15.45 15.99 17.00
C GLU A 140 15.73 17.45 17.37
N PRO A 141 14.72 18.33 17.44
CA PRO A 141 14.95 19.62 18.05
C PRO A 141 15.54 19.28 19.40
N MET A 142 16.82 19.61 19.58
CA MET A 142 17.47 19.52 20.88
C MET A 142 16.49 20.19 21.82
N ASP A 143 16.03 19.48 22.85
CA ASP A 143 15.43 20.16 24.00
C ASP A 143 16.41 21.28 24.33
N GLU A 144 16.00 22.51 24.01
CA GLU A 144 16.85 23.67 24.13
C GLU A 144 17.17 23.77 25.62
N LEU A 145 18.41 23.39 25.95
CA LEU A 145 19.17 23.82 27.09
C LEU A 145 18.45 23.61 28.44
N HIS A 146 18.92 22.62 29.21
CA HIS A 146 18.81 22.71 30.66
C HIS A 146 19.28 24.12 31.08
N PRO A 147 18.49 24.89 31.85
CA PRO A 147 18.87 26.25 32.29
C PRO A 147 20.18 26.30 33.11
N HIS A 148 20.68 25.14 33.54
CA HIS A 148 21.83 25.03 34.44
C HIS A 148 23.20 25.25 33.78
N ASP A 149 23.30 25.19 32.44
CA ASP A 149 24.57 25.34 31.74
C ASP A 149 24.90 26.80 31.37
N LYS A 150 24.02 27.76 31.69
CA LYS A 150 24.28 29.20 31.46
C LYS A 150 25.09 29.86 32.59
N GLU A 151 25.24 29.23 33.75
CA GLU A 151 25.98 29.83 34.89
C GLU A 151 27.48 29.55 34.87
N THR A 152 27.98 28.57 34.12
CA THR A 152 29.40 28.21 34.14
C THR A 152 30.25 28.92 33.09
N LEU A 153 29.67 29.82 32.29
CA LEU A 153 30.39 30.61 31.27
C LEU A 153 30.72 32.04 31.73
N HIS A 154 30.41 32.39 32.99
CA HIS A 154 30.61 33.73 33.54
C HIS A 154 31.51 33.81 34.79
N ASN A 155 32.28 32.76 35.11
CA ASN A 155 33.33 32.82 36.15
C ASN A 155 34.71 32.52 35.57
#